data_AF-A0A928E159-F1
#
_entry.id   AF-A0A928E159-F1
#
_cell.length_a   1.000
_cell.length_b   1.000
_cell.length_c   1.000
_cell.angle_alpha   90.00
_cell.angle_beta   90.00
_cell.angle_gamma   90.00
#
_symmetry.space_group_name_H-M   'P 1'
#
loop_
_entity.id
_entity.type
_entity.pdbx_description
1 polymer ?
#
loop_
_entity_poly.entity_id
_entity_poly.type
_entity_poly.pdbx_seq_one_letter_code
_entity_poly.pdbx_strand_id
1 'polypeptide(L)'
;MRQSAFEEISTSCELFGYLPIRGEPMFLMLSALLGIFLGAFANYAAAAWAWEPKRNHPWCASDVSRPFWYRIPIIGWFGMKNESSRFGRRFWIRPLLVELGMGAFAVWFFQGQVLQTASLLLMNEIPVTPSTLWTLVARFVFQMIFAGLMLAASLIDFDEKTIPDQITVLGTIFALVISMIFPLTIGNYSDGTSLAIFQVTQLLDFPDA
;
A
#
# COMPACT_ATOMS: atom_id res chain seq x y z
N MET A 1 -8.03 -20.92 42.64
CA MET A 1 -7.26 -21.31 41.44
C MET A 1 -8.04 -21.20 40.13
N ARG A 2 -9.33 -21.54 40.05
CA ARG A 2 -10.12 -21.37 38.81
C ARG A 2 -10.61 -19.93 38.55
N GLN A 3 -10.82 -19.13 39.60
CA GLN A 3 -11.20 -17.71 39.48
C GLN A 3 -10.05 -16.81 39.02
N SER A 4 -8.82 -17.08 39.47
CA SER A 4 -7.64 -16.29 39.08
C SER A 4 -7.29 -16.43 37.60
N ALA A 5 -7.52 -17.60 36.99
CA ALA A 5 -7.33 -17.80 35.55
C ALA A 5 -8.41 -17.09 34.71
N PHE A 6 -9.62 -16.90 35.25
CA PHE A 6 -10.70 -16.19 34.57
C PHE A 6 -10.48 -14.66 34.59
N GLU A 7 -9.90 -14.12 35.66
CA GLU A 7 -9.49 -12.71 35.71
C GLU A 7 -8.32 -12.41 34.78
N GLU A 8 -7.35 -13.32 34.64
CA GLU A 8 -6.23 -13.15 33.70
C GLU A 8 -6.71 -13.17 32.22
N ILE A 9 -7.72 -13.99 31.91
CA ILE A 9 -8.41 -13.99 30.60
C ILE A 9 -9.28 -12.73 30.42
N SER A 10 -9.94 -12.25 31.47
CA SER A 10 -10.74 -11.01 31.42
C SER A 10 -9.85 -9.77 31.20
N THR A 11 -8.67 -9.73 31.82
CA THR A 11 -7.71 -8.62 31.66
C THR A 11 -7.04 -8.67 30.29
N SER A 12 -6.83 -9.88 29.76
CA SER A 12 -6.40 -10.08 28.36
C SER A 12 -7.50 -9.68 27.37
N CYS A 13 -8.78 -9.94 27.67
CA CYS A 13 -9.92 -9.46 26.87
C CYS A 13 -10.08 -7.94 26.91
N GLU A 14 -9.75 -7.27 28.02
CA GLU A 14 -9.68 -5.80 28.04
C GLU A 14 -8.48 -5.24 27.28
N LEU A 15 -7.37 -5.97 27.19
CA LEU A 15 -6.27 -5.59 26.29
C LEU A 15 -6.62 -5.85 24.80
N PHE A 16 -7.44 -6.87 24.53
CA PHE A 16 -7.94 -7.24 23.20
C PHE A 16 -9.15 -6.43 22.72
N GLY A 17 -9.89 -5.80 23.63
CA GLY A 17 -10.93 -4.80 23.32
C GLY A 17 -10.39 -3.44 22.84
N TYR A 18 -9.06 -3.29 22.73
CA TYR A 18 -8.40 -2.00 22.48
C TYR A 18 -7.60 -1.89 21.16
N LEU A 19 -7.53 -2.92 20.32
CA LEU A 19 -6.99 -2.83 18.96
C LEU A 19 -7.95 -3.56 18.01
N PRO A 20 -8.80 -2.86 17.21
CA PRO A 20 -8.54 -1.62 16.49
C PRO A 20 -9.78 -0.69 16.48
N ILE A 21 -10.05 0.09 17.53
CA ILE A 21 -11.11 1.14 17.47
C ILE A 21 -10.57 2.50 17.85
N ARG A 22 -9.57 2.57 18.76
CA ARG A 22 -8.92 3.84 19.11
C ARG A 22 -7.77 4.25 18.17
N GLY A 23 -7.08 3.29 17.54
CA GLY A 23 -5.95 3.53 16.62
C GLY A 23 -6.30 3.51 15.13
N GLU A 24 -7.51 3.07 14.78
CA GLU A 24 -8.07 3.04 13.41
C GLU A 24 -7.73 4.28 12.58
N PRO A 25 -8.03 5.51 13.03
CA PRO A 25 -7.81 6.68 12.19
C PRO A 25 -6.32 6.90 11.90
N MET A 26 -5.42 6.52 12.81
CA MET A 26 -3.98 6.64 12.59
C MET A 26 -3.51 5.64 11.52
N PHE A 27 -3.93 4.38 11.60
CA PHE A 27 -3.53 3.37 10.61
C PHE A 27 -4.15 3.67 9.23
N LEU A 28 -5.39 4.14 9.18
CA LEU A 28 -6.00 4.60 7.94
C LEU A 28 -5.24 5.81 7.37
N MET A 29 -4.85 6.77 8.20
CA MET A 29 -4.02 7.90 7.76
C MET A 29 -2.64 7.43 7.24
N LEU A 30 -1.98 6.52 7.93
CA LEU A 30 -0.69 5.95 7.49
C LEU A 30 -0.83 5.19 6.18
N SER A 31 -1.91 4.42 5.99
CA SER A 31 -2.21 3.73 4.74
C SER A 31 -2.45 4.72 3.60
N ALA A 32 -3.21 5.80 3.84
CA ALA A 32 -3.44 6.86 2.87
C ALA A 32 -2.11 7.52 2.47
N LEU A 33 -1.27 7.86 3.44
CA LEU A 33 0.04 8.46 3.19
C LEU A 33 0.92 7.52 2.36
N LEU A 34 0.99 6.23 2.71
CA LEU A 34 1.72 5.23 1.94
C LEU A 34 1.23 5.20 0.48
N GLY A 35 -0.09 5.15 0.27
CA GLY A 35 -0.69 5.19 -1.08
C GLY A 35 -0.34 6.47 -1.84
N ILE A 36 -0.44 7.63 -1.19
CA ILE A 36 -0.09 8.93 -1.80
C ILE A 36 1.38 8.96 -2.23
N PHE A 37 2.30 8.48 -1.38
CA PHE A 37 3.72 8.41 -1.72
C PHE A 37 4.00 7.42 -2.86
N LEU A 38 3.32 6.28 -2.90
CA LEU A 38 3.42 5.32 -4.00
C LEU A 38 2.86 5.89 -5.31
N GLY A 39 1.78 6.67 -5.26
CA GLY A 39 1.25 7.39 -6.41
C GLY A 39 2.22 8.46 -6.92
N ALA A 40 2.86 9.21 -6.02
CA ALA A 40 3.88 10.20 -6.36
C ALA A 40 5.13 9.53 -6.97
N PHE A 41 5.53 8.38 -6.43
CA PHE A 41 6.57 7.54 -7.04
C PHE A 41 6.17 7.08 -8.44
N ALA A 42 4.94 6.63 -8.66
CA ALA A 42 4.47 6.22 -9.98
C ALA A 42 4.48 7.38 -11.00
N ASN A 43 4.05 8.58 -10.58
CA ASN A 43 4.15 9.79 -11.40
C ASN A 43 5.60 10.14 -11.73
N TYR A 44 6.50 10.03 -10.75
CA TYR A 44 7.93 10.27 -10.95
C TYR A 44 8.53 9.26 -11.93
N ALA A 45 8.29 7.97 -11.72
CA ALA A 45 8.74 6.89 -12.59
C ALA A 45 8.28 7.14 -14.03
N ALA A 46 7.01 7.50 -14.22
CA ALA A 46 6.44 7.79 -15.54
C ALA A 46 7.06 9.02 -16.23
N ALA A 47 7.58 9.99 -15.47
CA ALA A 47 8.27 11.15 -16.00
C ALA A 47 9.77 10.90 -16.23
N ALA A 48 10.42 10.17 -15.32
CA ALA A 48 11.86 9.98 -15.29
C ALA A 48 12.36 8.85 -16.20
N TRP A 49 11.55 7.80 -16.37
CA TRP A 49 11.86 6.65 -17.23
C TRP A 49 11.17 6.71 -18.59
N ALA A 50 10.54 7.85 -18.89
CA ALA A 50 10.09 8.18 -20.22
C ALA A 50 11.27 8.20 -21.21
N TRP A 51 11.05 7.79 -22.46
CA TRP A 51 12.05 7.83 -23.53
C TRP A 51 12.66 9.22 -23.68
N GLU A 52 11.83 10.26 -23.60
CA GLU A 52 12.25 11.63 -23.39
C GLU A 52 11.85 12.06 -21.97
N PRO A 53 12.81 12.16 -21.02
CA PRO A 53 12.51 12.49 -19.64
C PRO A 53 11.71 13.80 -19.53
N LYS A 54 10.52 13.70 -18.95
CA LYS A 54 9.57 14.82 -18.93
C LYS A 54 10.00 15.84 -17.88
N ARG A 55 10.14 17.10 -18.28
CA ARG A 55 10.51 18.22 -17.40
C ARG A 55 9.34 18.79 -16.58
N ASN A 56 8.15 18.24 -16.77
CA ASN A 56 6.90 18.70 -16.15
C ASN A 56 6.68 18.14 -14.73
N HIS A 57 7.53 17.22 -14.25
CA HIS A 57 7.43 16.63 -12.91
C HIS A 57 8.32 17.38 -11.88
N PRO A 58 7.89 17.56 -10.61
CA PRO A 58 8.64 18.33 -9.60
C PRO A 58 10.05 17.81 -9.30
N TRP A 59 10.21 16.50 -9.42
CA TRP A 59 11.43 15.77 -9.08
C TRP A 59 12.35 15.55 -10.28
N CYS A 60 11.94 15.95 -11.48
CA CYS A 60 12.77 15.92 -12.67
C CYS A 60 13.55 17.23 -12.80
N ALA A 61 14.69 17.18 -13.51
CA ALA A 61 15.50 18.36 -13.75
C ALA A 61 14.68 19.46 -14.44
N SER A 62 14.74 20.66 -13.88
CA SER A 62 14.04 21.85 -14.35
C SER A 62 15.03 22.99 -14.49
N ASP A 63 14.86 23.81 -15.52
CA ASP A 63 15.58 25.06 -15.73
C ASP A 63 15.07 26.21 -14.83
N VAL A 64 13.92 26.01 -14.19
CA VAL A 64 13.34 26.94 -13.21
C VAL A 64 13.53 26.38 -11.80
N SER A 65 14.04 27.22 -10.90
CA SER A 65 14.10 26.91 -9.47
C SER A 65 12.69 26.81 -8.89
N ARG A 66 12.34 25.64 -8.36
CA ARG A 66 11.05 25.39 -7.72
C ARG A 66 11.23 25.34 -6.21
N PRO A 67 10.30 25.91 -5.44
CA PRO A 67 10.34 25.79 -3.99
C PRO A 67 10.11 24.33 -3.57
N PHE A 68 10.65 23.96 -2.41
CA PHE A 68 10.60 22.59 -1.90
C PHE A 68 9.17 22.02 -1.81
N TRP A 69 8.16 22.84 -1.46
CA TRP A 69 6.78 22.36 -1.32
C TRP A 69 6.16 21.88 -2.63
N TYR A 70 6.74 22.20 -3.81
CA TYR A 70 6.30 21.62 -5.08
C TYR A 70 6.58 20.12 -5.18
N ARG A 71 7.47 19.61 -4.34
CA ARG A 71 7.84 18.19 -4.28
C ARG A 71 6.96 17.37 -3.33
N ILE A 72 6.10 18.03 -2.56
CA ILE A 72 5.19 17.35 -1.63
C ILE A 72 4.00 16.81 -2.45
N PRO A 73 3.69 15.51 -2.35
CA PRO A 73 2.52 14.93 -3.02
C PRO A 73 1.23 15.71 -2.71
N ILE A 74 0.31 15.76 -3.67
CA ILE A 74 -0.97 16.49 -3.68
C ILE A 74 -0.76 18.00 -3.68
N ILE A 75 -0.06 18.54 -2.69
CA ILE A 75 0.13 19.97 -2.46
C ILE A 75 0.94 20.61 -3.59
N GLY A 76 1.99 19.94 -4.05
CA GLY A 76 2.89 20.49 -5.06
C GLY A 76 2.24 20.77 -6.41
N TRP A 77 1.23 19.98 -6.78
CA TRP A 77 0.49 20.13 -8.03
C TRP A 77 -0.30 21.44 -8.11
N PHE A 78 -0.82 21.92 -6.97
CA PHE A 78 -1.53 23.20 -6.92
C PHE A 78 -0.61 24.39 -7.18
N GLY A 79 0.64 24.33 -6.71
CA GLY A 79 1.64 25.36 -7.01
C GLY A 79 2.05 25.36 -8.49
N MET A 80 2.25 24.18 -9.05
CA MET A 80 2.62 24.02 -10.46
C MET A 80 1.51 24.35 -11.46
N LYS A 81 0.26 24.54 -11.01
CA LYS A 81 -0.83 25.06 -11.85
C LYS A 81 -0.46 26.37 -12.57
N ASN A 82 0.39 27.18 -11.95
CA ASN A 82 0.88 28.44 -12.54
C ASN A 82 1.82 28.22 -13.74
N GLU A 83 2.40 27.02 -13.89
CA GLU A 83 3.22 26.63 -15.05
C GLU A 83 2.38 26.04 -16.20
N SER A 84 1.04 26.15 -16.13
CA SER A 84 0.12 25.61 -17.14
C SER A 84 0.25 26.24 -18.52
N SER A 85 0.81 27.45 -18.64
CA SER A 85 1.17 28.05 -19.92
C SER A 85 2.29 27.29 -20.63
N ARG A 86 3.16 26.61 -19.88
CA ARG A 86 4.34 25.91 -20.38
C ARG A 86 4.09 24.43 -20.66
N PHE A 87 3.36 23.76 -19.78
CA PHE A 87 3.14 22.30 -19.85
C PHE A 87 1.71 21.92 -20.27
N GLY A 88 0.87 22.92 -20.55
CA GLY A 88 -0.52 22.74 -20.96
C GLY A 88 -1.52 22.93 -19.82
N ARG A 89 -2.76 23.29 -20.16
CA ARG A 89 -3.78 23.76 -19.19
C ARG A 89 -4.12 22.76 -18.06
N ARG A 90 -3.95 21.46 -18.29
CA ARG A 90 -4.45 20.38 -17.42
C ARG A 90 -3.38 19.36 -17.02
N PHE A 91 -2.09 19.67 -17.21
CA PHE A 91 -1.00 18.72 -16.95
C PHE A 91 -0.94 18.25 -15.49
N TRP A 92 -1.38 19.07 -14.54
CA TRP A 92 -1.39 18.79 -13.10
C TRP A 92 -2.55 17.89 -12.63
N ILE A 93 -3.59 17.71 -13.46
CA ILE A 93 -4.80 16.96 -13.05
C ILE A 93 -4.50 15.47 -12.96
N ARG A 94 -3.90 14.88 -14.00
CA ARG A 94 -3.54 13.45 -14.02
C ARG A 94 -2.73 13.05 -12.80
N PRO A 95 -1.58 13.66 -12.51
CA PRO A 95 -0.76 13.21 -11.38
C PRO A 95 -1.43 13.43 -10.03
N LEU A 96 -2.22 14.51 -9.87
CA LEU A 96 -3.04 14.70 -8.66
C LEU A 96 -4.06 13.58 -8.48
N LEU A 97 -4.76 13.16 -9.54
CA LEU A 97 -5.71 12.06 -9.51
C LEU A 97 -5.03 10.72 -9.21
N VAL A 98 -3.83 10.49 -9.74
CA VAL A 98 -3.03 9.28 -9.44
C VAL A 98 -2.67 9.22 -7.96
N GLU A 99 -2.19 10.31 -7.37
CA GLU A 99 -1.81 10.37 -5.96
C GLU A 99 -3.01 10.21 -5.03
N LEU A 100 -4.12 10.92 -5.31
CA LEU A 100 -5.35 10.79 -4.54
C LEU A 100 -5.99 9.41 -4.70
N GLY A 101 -6.02 8.89 -5.93
CA GLY A 101 -6.57 7.58 -6.24
C GLY A 101 -5.79 6.46 -5.54
N MET A 102 -4.46 6.53 -5.56
CA MET A 102 -3.62 5.55 -4.87
C MET A 102 -3.73 5.67 -3.33
N GLY A 103 -3.88 6.88 -2.79
CA GLY A 103 -4.19 7.10 -1.38
C GLY A 103 -5.53 6.49 -0.96
N ALA A 104 -6.59 6.73 -1.73
CA ALA A 104 -7.91 6.17 -1.49
C ALA A 104 -7.93 4.63 -1.62
N PHE A 105 -7.25 4.11 -2.64
CA PHE A 105 -7.05 2.68 -2.84
C PHE A 105 -6.35 2.04 -1.64
N ALA A 106 -5.28 2.66 -1.12
CA ALA A 106 -4.56 2.12 0.04
C ALA A 106 -5.43 2.02 1.30
N VAL A 107 -6.29 3.02 1.54
CA VAL A 107 -7.24 3.00 2.66
C VAL A 107 -8.27 1.89 2.48
N TRP A 108 -8.91 1.82 1.32
CA TRP A 108 -9.89 0.78 1.01
C TRP A 108 -9.27 -0.62 1.12
N PHE A 109 -8.06 -0.79 0.59
CA PHE A 109 -7.35 -2.05 0.60
C PHE A 109 -6.90 -2.45 2.01
N PHE A 110 -6.48 -1.50 2.85
CA PHE A 110 -6.17 -1.76 4.25
C PHE A 110 -7.39 -2.24 5.04
N GLN A 111 -8.55 -1.61 4.80
CA GLN A 111 -9.81 -2.01 5.43
C GLN A 111 -10.19 -3.46 5.08
N GLY A 112 -10.10 -3.85 3.81
CA GLY A 112 -10.40 -5.23 3.41
C GLY A 112 -9.33 -6.23 3.87
N GLN A 113 -8.06 -5.97 3.58
CA GLN A 113 -6.99 -6.95 3.80
C GLN A 113 -6.58 -7.10 5.26
N VAL A 114 -6.60 -6.03 6.04
CA VAL A 114 -6.12 -6.06 7.43
C VAL A 114 -7.30 -6.11 8.38
N LEU A 115 -8.19 -5.13 8.34
CA LEU A 115 -9.26 -4.99 9.33
C LEU A 115 -10.33 -6.06 9.17
N GLN A 116 -10.87 -6.25 7.97
CA GLN A 116 -11.90 -7.26 7.71
C GLN A 116 -11.36 -8.68 7.93
N THR A 117 -10.13 -8.96 7.48
CA THR A 117 -9.50 -10.26 7.75
C THR A 117 -9.31 -10.51 9.25
N ALA A 118 -8.80 -9.54 10.02
CA ALA A 118 -8.69 -9.68 11.47
C ALA A 118 -10.06 -9.89 12.15
N SER A 119 -11.09 -9.18 11.67
CA SER A 119 -12.47 -9.32 12.15
C SER A 119 -13.00 -10.74 11.93
N LEU A 120 -12.76 -11.30 10.74
CA LEU A 120 -13.18 -12.66 10.39
C LEU A 120 -12.45 -13.72 11.23
N LEU A 121 -11.17 -13.52 11.52
CA LEU A 121 -10.43 -14.43 12.40
C LEU A 121 -11.05 -14.46 13.81
N LEU A 122 -11.40 -13.30 14.37
CA LEU A 122 -12.09 -13.21 15.66
C LEU A 122 -13.47 -13.87 15.63
N MET A 123 -14.25 -13.64 14.56
CA MET A 123 -15.58 -14.26 14.38
C MET A 123 -15.53 -15.79 14.31
N ASN A 124 -14.42 -16.36 13.85
CA ASN A 124 -14.20 -17.80 13.78
C ASN A 124 -13.42 -18.35 14.99
N GLU A 125 -13.34 -17.58 16.09
CA GLU A 125 -12.64 -17.96 17.33
C GLU A 125 -11.15 -18.28 17.12
N ILE A 126 -10.55 -17.77 16.03
CA ILE A 126 -9.12 -17.93 15.76
C ILE A 126 -8.38 -16.84 16.54
N PRO A 127 -7.39 -17.19 17.39
CA PRO A 127 -6.64 -16.21 18.15
C PRO A 127 -5.91 -15.22 17.24
N VAL A 128 -6.28 -13.93 17.35
CA VAL A 128 -5.52 -12.84 16.72
C VAL A 128 -4.39 -12.48 17.66
N THR A 129 -3.17 -12.91 17.37
CA THR A 129 -1.99 -12.52 18.15
C THR A 129 -1.32 -11.29 17.53
N PRO A 130 -0.41 -10.60 18.24
CA PRO A 130 0.41 -9.54 17.65
C PRO A 130 1.17 -10.00 16.40
N SER A 131 1.65 -11.25 16.36
CA SER A 131 2.32 -11.81 15.19
C SER A 131 1.39 -11.97 13.98
N THR A 132 0.12 -12.34 14.20
CA THR A 132 -0.91 -12.38 13.15
C THR A 132 -1.12 -11.00 12.55
N LEU A 133 -1.28 -9.96 13.38
CA LEU A 133 -1.46 -8.59 12.91
C LEU A 133 -0.26 -8.08 12.11
N TRP A 134 0.96 -8.34 12.57
CA TRP A 134 2.17 -8.00 11.82
C TRP A 134 2.25 -8.70 10.47
N THR A 135 1.79 -9.95 10.39
CA THR A 135 1.74 -10.70 9.14
C THR A 135 0.76 -10.06 8.15
N LEU A 136 -0.44 -9.67 8.61
CA LEU A 136 -1.43 -8.98 7.77
C LEU A 136 -0.91 -7.61 7.28
N VAL A 137 -0.29 -6.82 8.16
CA VAL A 137 0.30 -5.53 7.79
C VAL A 137 1.47 -5.71 6.83
N ALA A 138 2.35 -6.68 7.05
CA ALA A 138 3.46 -6.97 6.13
C ALA A 138 2.94 -7.36 4.74
N ARG A 139 1.95 -8.28 4.68
CA ARG A 139 1.29 -8.68 3.43
C ARG A 139 0.69 -7.47 2.71
N PHE A 140 -0.03 -6.61 3.43
CA PHE A 140 -0.59 -5.37 2.88
C PHE A 140 0.51 -4.47 2.29
N VAL A 141 1.59 -4.21 3.04
CA VAL A 141 2.69 -3.35 2.55
C VAL A 141 3.32 -3.92 1.28
N PHE A 142 3.58 -5.22 1.22
CA PHE A 142 4.12 -5.84 0.01
C PHE A 142 3.18 -5.72 -1.19
N GLN A 143 1.90 -5.97 -0.98
CA GLN A 143 0.88 -5.81 -2.04
C GLN A 143 0.77 -4.35 -2.49
N MET A 144 0.89 -3.39 -1.58
CA MET A 144 0.89 -1.97 -1.92
C MET A 144 2.12 -1.56 -2.74
N ILE A 145 3.32 -2.05 -2.40
CA ILE A 145 4.53 -1.80 -3.20
C ILE A 145 4.36 -2.38 -4.60
N PHE A 146 3.86 -3.61 -4.71
CA PHE A 146 3.57 -4.25 -5.99
C PHE A 146 2.52 -3.47 -6.80
N ALA A 147 1.44 -3.03 -6.16
CA ALA A 147 0.42 -2.18 -6.79
C ALA A 147 1.02 -0.84 -7.28
N GLY A 148 1.94 -0.24 -6.51
CA GLY A 148 2.66 0.97 -6.91
C GLY A 148 3.55 0.76 -8.15
N LEU A 149 4.25 -0.38 -8.23
CA LEU A 149 5.04 -0.76 -9.40
C LEU A 149 4.15 -1.01 -10.62
N MET A 150 3.03 -1.70 -10.45
CA MET A 150 2.05 -1.94 -11.52
C MET A 150 1.40 -0.65 -11.99
N LEU A 151 1.10 0.28 -11.09
CA LEU A 151 0.61 1.60 -11.43
C LEU A 151 1.67 2.38 -12.23
N ALA A 152 2.93 2.38 -11.79
CA ALA A 152 4.02 3.01 -12.53
C ALA A 152 4.18 2.42 -13.95
N ALA A 153 4.16 1.09 -14.08
CA ALA A 153 4.20 0.40 -15.38
C ALA A 153 3.02 0.81 -16.27
N SER A 154 1.81 0.83 -15.71
CA SER A 154 0.59 1.21 -16.43
C SER A 154 0.63 2.66 -16.90
N LEU A 155 1.17 3.58 -16.09
CA LEU A 155 1.30 4.99 -16.45
C LEU A 155 2.32 5.21 -17.58
N ILE A 156 3.39 4.42 -17.61
CA ILE A 156 4.39 4.47 -18.68
C ILE A 156 3.81 3.83 -19.95
N ASP A 157 3.13 2.70 -19.81
CA ASP A 157 2.47 2.04 -20.93
C ASP A 157 1.40 2.96 -21.58
N PHE A 158 0.61 3.68 -20.78
CA PHE A 158 -0.33 4.67 -21.34
C PHE A 158 0.37 5.85 -22.04
N ASP A 159 1.56 6.24 -21.59
CA ASP A 159 2.28 7.38 -22.16
C ASP A 159 3.09 7.01 -23.41
N GLU A 160 3.67 5.81 -23.45
CA GLU A 160 4.69 5.43 -24.43
C GLU A 160 4.40 4.11 -25.16
N LYS A 161 3.35 3.38 -24.75
CA LYS A 161 2.98 2.05 -25.27
C LYS A 161 4.14 1.06 -25.26
N THR A 162 5.03 1.20 -24.28
CA THR A 162 6.26 0.42 -24.11
C THR A 162 6.43 0.11 -22.63
N ILE A 163 6.82 -1.12 -22.31
CA ILE A 163 7.13 -1.52 -20.93
C ILE A 163 8.61 -1.21 -20.68
N PRO A 164 8.94 -0.37 -19.69
CA PRO A 164 10.32 -0.06 -19.37
C PRO A 164 10.97 -1.23 -18.62
N ASP A 165 12.11 -1.70 -19.13
CA ASP A 165 12.88 -2.81 -18.53
C ASP A 165 13.25 -2.54 -17.06
N GLN A 166 13.42 -1.27 -16.67
CA GLN A 166 13.76 -0.87 -15.30
C GLN A 166 12.69 -1.29 -14.29
N ILE A 167 11.40 -1.22 -14.64
CA ILE A 167 10.32 -1.64 -13.73
C ILE A 167 10.29 -3.16 -13.61
N THR A 168 10.40 -3.85 -14.74
CA THR A 168 10.34 -5.31 -14.77
C THR A 168 11.50 -5.93 -14.00
N VAL A 169 12.73 -5.43 -14.20
CA VAL A 169 13.93 -5.89 -13.48
C VAL A 169 13.83 -5.55 -11.99
N LEU A 170 13.46 -4.32 -11.63
CA LEU A 170 13.34 -3.92 -10.22
C LEU A 170 12.27 -4.74 -9.49
N GLY A 171 11.10 -4.94 -10.12
CA GLY A 171 10.05 -5.78 -9.57
C GLY A 171 10.49 -7.23 -9.38
N THR A 172 11.23 -7.79 -10.36
CA THR A 172 11.75 -9.17 -10.29
C THR A 172 12.77 -9.33 -9.17
N ILE A 173 13.76 -8.43 -9.09
CA ILE A 173 14.78 -8.47 -8.04
C ILE A 173 14.12 -8.33 -6.66
N PHE A 174 13.18 -7.40 -6.51
CA PHE A 174 12.47 -7.19 -5.25
C PHE A 174 11.69 -8.44 -4.82
N ALA A 175 10.95 -9.06 -5.75
CA ALA A 175 10.22 -10.30 -5.49
C ALA A 175 11.15 -11.44 -5.08
N LEU A 176 12.30 -11.61 -5.76
CA LEU A 176 13.28 -12.65 -5.43
C LEU A 176 13.92 -12.44 -4.07
N VAL A 177 14.34 -11.20 -3.75
CA VAL A 177 14.94 -10.87 -2.45
C VAL A 177 13.94 -11.10 -1.33
N ILE A 178 12.68 -10.69 -1.50
CA ILE A 178 11.64 -10.94 -0.50
C ILE A 178 11.37 -12.43 -0.36
N SER A 179 11.25 -13.16 -1.47
CA SER A 179 11.04 -14.62 -1.43
C SER A 179 12.19 -15.34 -0.72
N MET A 180 13.42 -14.80 -0.80
CA MET A 180 14.60 -15.35 -0.14
C MET A 180 14.65 -15.02 1.36
N ILE A 181 14.26 -13.80 1.76
CA ILE A 181 14.29 -13.34 3.16
C ILE A 181 13.08 -13.85 3.94
N PHE A 182 11.92 -13.92 3.28
CA PHE A 182 10.67 -14.39 3.82
C PHE A 182 10.18 -15.64 3.05
N PRO A 183 10.95 -16.76 3.05
CA PRO A 183 10.47 -18.02 2.48
C PRO A 183 9.17 -18.49 3.17
N LEU A 184 9.01 -18.01 4.40
CA LEU A 184 7.97 -18.22 5.39
C LEU A 184 6.60 -17.60 5.06
N THR A 185 6.48 -16.73 4.05
CA THR A 185 5.15 -16.32 3.54
C THR A 185 4.53 -17.34 2.59
N ILE A 186 5.31 -18.34 2.12
CA ILE A 186 4.83 -19.44 1.26
C ILE A 186 4.81 -20.79 2.02
N GLY A 187 5.49 -20.92 3.16
CA GLY A 187 5.29 -22.07 4.03
C GLY A 187 6.13 -22.09 5.29
N ASN A 188 5.54 -21.70 6.43
CA ASN A 188 5.63 -22.52 7.64
C ASN A 188 4.20 -22.85 8.10
N TYR A 189 3.79 -24.07 7.78
CA TYR A 189 2.55 -24.73 8.19
C TYR A 189 2.71 -25.44 9.55
N SER A 190 3.59 -24.96 10.44
CA SER A 190 3.83 -25.62 11.74
C SER A 190 2.90 -25.12 12.84
N ASP A 191 2.33 -23.93 12.68
CA ASP A 191 1.53 -23.27 13.69
C ASP A 191 0.10 -23.20 13.14
N GLY A 192 -0.89 -23.80 13.81
CA GLY A 192 -2.28 -23.91 13.30
C GLY A 192 -2.94 -22.58 12.89
N THR A 193 -2.34 -21.43 13.23
CA THR A 193 -2.70 -20.09 12.80
C THR A 193 -2.46 -19.83 11.30
N SER A 194 -1.41 -20.39 10.69
CA SER A 194 -1.17 -20.19 9.24
C SER A 194 -2.11 -21.02 8.36
N LEU A 195 -2.51 -22.22 8.81
CA LEU A 195 -3.59 -23.00 8.21
C LEU A 195 -4.94 -22.29 8.31
N ALA A 196 -5.24 -21.69 9.46
CA ALA A 196 -6.48 -20.96 9.67
C ALA A 196 -6.55 -19.68 8.82
N ILE A 197 -5.46 -18.94 8.68
CA ILE A 197 -5.38 -17.79 7.76
C ILE A 197 -5.50 -18.23 6.30
N PHE A 198 -4.88 -19.35 5.91
CA PHE A 198 -5.02 -19.90 4.56
C PHE A 198 -6.46 -20.35 4.29
N GLN A 199 -7.10 -21.07 5.22
CA GLN A 199 -8.49 -21.51 5.12
C GLN A 199 -9.48 -20.33 5.06
N VAL A 200 -9.28 -19.30 5.89
CA VAL A 200 -10.11 -18.08 5.86
C VAL A 200 -9.87 -17.26 4.58
N THR A 201 -8.64 -17.22 4.07
CA THR A 201 -8.34 -16.58 2.78
C THR A 201 -8.98 -17.36 1.63
N GLN A 202 -8.99 -18.70 1.66
CA GLN A 202 -9.67 -19.54 0.67
C GLN A 202 -11.21 -19.40 0.73
N LEU A 203 -11.77 -19.19 1.93
CA LEU A 203 -13.20 -18.89 2.11
C LEU A 203 -13.60 -17.50 1.58
N LEU A 204 -12.66 -16.55 1.53
CA LEU A 204 -12.86 -15.23 0.95
C LEU A 204 -12.76 -15.20 -0.58
N ASP A 205 -12.09 -16.19 -1.19
CA ASP A 205 -11.90 -16.26 -2.65
C ASP A 205 -13.10 -16.87 -3.42
N PHE A 206 -14.14 -17.37 -2.75
CA PHE A 206 -15.37 -17.84 -3.41
C PHE A 206 -16.63 -17.68 -2.54
N PRO A 207 -17.46 -16.65 -2.75
CA PRO A 207 -18.89 -16.77 -2.57
C PRO A 207 -19.49 -17.18 -3.92
N ASP A 208 -19.67 -18.48 -4.12
CA ASP A 208 -20.60 -19.11 -5.08
C ASP A 208 -20.89 -18.34 -6.39
N ALA A 209 -20.23 -18.77 -7.47
CA ALA A 209 -20.85 -18.78 -8.80
C ALA A 209 -21.79 -19.98 -8.92
#